data_AF-A0A359HHM2-F1
#
_entry.id   AF-A0A359HHM2-F1
#
_cell.length_a   1.000
_cell.length_b   1.000
_cell.length_c   1.000
_cell.angle_alpha   90.00
_cell.angle_beta   90.00
_cell.angle_gamma   90.00
#
_symmetry.space_group_name_H-M   'P 1'
#
loop_
_entity.id
_entity.type
_entity.pdbx_description
1 polymer ?
#
loop_
_entity_poly.entity_id
_entity_poly.type
_entity_poly.pdbx_seq_one_letter_code
_entity_poly.pdbx_strand_id
1 'polypeptide(L)' 'MKRFNEFLDQVSNYLAHRKGLLPFVGILLIVLNLIFQLIPGLGWLTTSNLFLHLGVILSIVGIMLAWAL' A
#
# COMPACT_ATOMS: atom_id res chain seq x y z
N MET A 1 -12.48 -19.45 -1.97
CA MET A 1 -12.05 -18.65 -3.14
C MET A 1 -12.99 -17.50 -3.48
N LYS A 2 -14.34 -17.65 -3.46
CA LYS A 2 -15.29 -16.55 -3.77
C LYS A 2 -15.11 -15.26 -2.94
N ARG A 3 -14.89 -15.38 -1.61
CA ARG A 3 -14.69 -14.22 -0.72
C ARG A 3 -13.45 -13.38 -1.06
N PHE A 4 -12.43 -13.98 -1.69
CA PHE A 4 -11.21 -13.24 -2.08
C PHE A 4 -11.46 -12.41 -3.33
N ASN A 5 -12.24 -12.93 -4.29
CA ASN A 5 -12.68 -12.17 -5.46
C ASN A 5 -13.61 -11.04 -5.07
N GLU A 6 -14.59 -11.25 -4.18
CA GLU A 6 -15.49 -10.18 -3.74
C GLU A 6 -14.74 -9.06 -3.00
N PHE A 7 -13.71 -9.42 -2.23
CA PHE A 7 -12.85 -8.44 -1.56
C PHE A 7 -12.01 -7.66 -2.57
N LEU A 8 -11.44 -8.33 -3.57
CA LEU A 8 -10.73 -7.67 -4.68
C LEU A 8 -11.65 -6.78 -5.52
N ASP A 9 -12.89 -7.21 -5.80
CA ASP A 9 -13.87 -6.42 -6.56
C ASP A 9 -14.32 -5.20 -5.76
N GLN A 10 -14.51 -5.31 -4.45
CA GLN A 10 -14.80 -4.16 -3.59
C GLN A 10 -13.62 -3.20 -3.52
N VAL A 11 -12.40 -3.71 -3.33
CA VAL A 11 -11.18 -2.89 -3.34
C VAL A 11 -11.02 -2.21 -4.71
N SER A 12 -11.26 -2.92 -5.81
CA SER A 12 -11.17 -2.41 -7.18
C SER A 12 -12.22 -1.33 -7.45
N ASN A 13 -13.49 -1.54 -7.09
CA ASN A 13 -14.53 -0.53 -7.20
C ASN A 13 -14.26 0.70 -6.33
N TYR A 14 -13.70 0.51 -5.14
CA TYR A 14 -13.36 1.60 -4.22
C TYR A 14 -12.14 2.40 -4.70
N LEU A 15 -11.15 1.74 -5.31
CA LEU A 15 -10.02 2.37 -5.99
C LEU A 15 -10.46 3.13 -7.25
N ALA A 16 -11.38 2.56 -8.03
CA ALA A 16 -11.87 3.16 -9.28
C ALA A 16 -12.63 4.47 -9.05
N HIS A 17 -13.36 4.59 -7.93
CA HIS A 17 -14.17 5.78 -7.63
C HIS A 17 -13.39 6.92 -6.96
N ARG A 18 -12.25 6.62 -6.31
CA ARG A 18 -11.44 7.63 -5.61
C ARG A 18 -9.99 7.53 -6.08
N LYS A 19 -9.70 8.24 -7.17
CA LYS A 19 -8.41 8.30 -7.89
C LYS A 19 -7.15 8.43 -7.01
N GLY A 20 -7.25 8.88 -5.76
CA GLY A 20 -6.13 9.00 -4.80
C GLY A 20 -5.94 7.84 -3.82
N LEU A 21 -6.71 6.75 -3.89
CA LEU A 21 -6.67 5.69 -2.88
C LEU A 21 -5.42 4.80 -2.97
N LEU A 22 -4.93 4.52 -4.17
CA LEU A 22 -3.67 3.79 -4.38
C LEU A 22 -2.46 4.50 -3.74
N PRO A 23 -2.25 5.81 -3.97
CA PRO A 23 -1.27 6.59 -3.23
C PRO A 23 -1.46 6.50 -1.72
N PHE A 24 -2.71 6.56 -1.24
CA PHE A 24 -3.03 6.46 0.17
C PHE A 24 -2.64 5.11 0.79
N VAL A 25 -2.86 4.01 0.05
CA VAL A 25 -2.42 2.66 0.46
C VAL A 25 -0.90 2.58 0.54
N GLY A 26 -0.19 3.17 -0.44
CA GLY A 26 1.27 3.25 -0.41
C GLY A 26 1.79 4.06 0.78
N ILE A 27 1.18 5.20 1.09
CA ILE A 27 1.49 6.01 2.28
C ILE A 27 1.22 5.22 3.56
N LEU A 28 0.11 4.50 3.64
CA LEU A 28 -0.21 3.65 4.80
C LEU A 28 0.87 2.57 5.03
N LEU A 29 1.36 1.95 3.95
CA LEU A 29 2.47 0.98 3.99
C LEU A 29 3.77 1.60 4.52
N ILE A 30 4.09 2.84 4.11
CA ILE A 30 5.25 3.58 4.60
C ILE A 30 5.11 3.89 6.10
N VAL A 31 3.92 4.34 6.53
CA VAL A 31 3.64 4.61 7.96
C VAL A 31 3.74 3.33 8.79
N LEU A 32 3.21 2.21 8.30
CA LEU A 32 3.35 0.91 8.96
C LEU A 32 4.82 0.46 9.05
N ASN A 33 5.63 0.73 8.03
CA ASN A 33 7.08 0.46 8.10
C ASN A 33 7.75 1.26 9.23
N LEU A 34 7.37 2.53 9.41
CA LEU A 34 7.88 3.36 10.51
C LEU A 34 7.44 2.84 11.87
N ILE A 35 6.18 2.41 12.01
CA ILE A 35 5.68 1.78 13.24
C ILE A 35 6.46 0.50 13.55
N PHE A 36 6.76 -0.32 12.55
CA PHE A 36 7.57 -1.52 12.75
C PHE A 36 9.03 -1.21 13.10
N GLN A 37 9.61 -0.13 12.56
CA GLN A 37 10.93 0.35 12.96
C GLN A 37 10.99 0.79 14.43
N LEU A 38 9.88 1.30 14.98
CA LEU A 38 9.79 1.73 16.38
C LEU A 38 9.72 0.56 17.37
N ILE A 39 9.45 -0.67 16.90
CA ILE A 39 9.40 -1.88 17.74
C ILE A 39 10.75 -2.61 17.65
N PRO A 40 11.62 -2.52 18.68
CA PRO A 40 12.88 -3.26 18.69
C PRO A 40 12.56 -4.75 18.87
N GLY A 41 12.82 -5.57 17.85
CA GLY A 41 12.56 -7.02 17.87
C GLY A 41 12.22 -7.62 16.51
N LEU A 42 11.76 -6.80 15.56
CA LEU A 42 11.41 -7.23 14.18
C LEU A 42 12.59 -7.10 13.21
N GLY A 43 13.79 -7.46 13.67
CA GLY A 43 15.08 -7.15 13.02
C GLY A 43 15.17 -7.46 11.53
N TRP A 44 14.54 -8.54 11.04
CA TRP A 44 14.61 -8.86 9.60
C TRP A 44 13.70 -7.98 8.72
N LEU A 45 12.48 -7.66 9.20
CA LEU A 45 11.54 -6.77 8.49
C LEU A 45 12.02 -5.32 8.52
N THR A 46 12.58 -4.87 9.64
CA THR A 46 13.05 -3.48 9.82
C THR A 46 14.36 -3.22 9.09
N THR A 47 15.27 -4.20 9.04
CA THR A 47 16.54 -4.06 8.30
C THR A 47 16.29 -3.96 6.79
N SER A 48 15.36 -4.75 6.27
CA SER A 48 15.09 -4.82 4.83
C SER A 48 14.22 -3.67 4.30
N ASN A 49 13.51 -2.95 5.19
CA ASN A 49 12.57 -1.87 4.81
C ASN A 49 11.59 -2.28 3.69
N LEU A 50 11.15 -3.54 3.71
CA LEU A 50 10.33 -4.14 2.65
C LEU A 50 9.01 -3.39 2.45
N PHE A 51 8.37 -2.99 3.55
CA PHE A 51 7.14 -2.20 3.54
C PHE A 51 7.37 -0.78 3.02
N LEU A 52 8.55 -0.20 3.30
CA LEU A 52 8.94 1.09 2.72
C LEU A 52 9.05 1.02 1.19
N HIS A 53 9.77 0.03 0.67
CA HIS A 53 9.97 -0.14 -0.76
C HIS A 53 8.65 -0.41 -1.49
N LEU A 54 7.83 -1.34 -0.98
CA LEU A 54 6.51 -1.63 -1.56
C LEU A 54 5.58 -0.43 -1.46
N GLY A 55 5.58 0.30 -0.34
CA GLY A 55 4.77 1.50 -0.14
C GLY A 55 5.14 2.63 -1.08
N VAL A 56 6.43 2.85 -1.33
CA VAL A 56 6.93 3.84 -2.30
C VAL A 56 6.54 3.45 -3.72
N ILE A 57 6.75 2.19 -4.13
CA ILE A 57 6.38 1.71 -5.47
C ILE A 57 4.87 1.87 -5.69
N LEU A 58 4.04 1.43 -4.73
CA LEU A 58 2.58 1.58 -4.80
C LEU A 58 2.15 3.05 -4.82
N SER A 59 2.84 3.93 -4.10
CA SER A 59 2.56 5.37 -4.12
C SER A 59 2.85 5.98 -5.49
N ILE A 60 4.00 5.66 -6.08
CA ILE A 60 4.40 6.16 -7.40
C ILE A 60 3.43 5.64 -8.47
N VAL A 61 3.16 4.33 -8.50
CA VAL A 61 2.20 3.73 -9.44
C VAL A 61 0.81 4.33 -9.24
N GLY A 62 0.40 4.54 -8.00
CA GLY A 62 -0.87 5.18 -7.66
C GLY A 62 -0.99 6.61 -8.19
N ILE A 63 0.07 7.41 -8.06
CA ILE A 63 0.10 8.78 -8.59
C ILE A 63 0.05 8.75 -10.12
N MET A 64 0.81 7.85 -10.76
CA MET A 64 0.79 7.69 -12.21
C MET A 64 -0.59 7.27 -12.72
N LEU A 65 -1.27 6.34 -12.05
CA LEU A 65 -2.64 5.92 -12.39
C LEU A 65 -3.66 7.04 -12.17
N ALA A 66 -3.50 7.85 -11.13
CA ALA A 66 -4.36 9.00 -10.87
C ALA A 66 -4.26 10.08 -11.98
N TRP A 67 -3.09 10.18 -12.63
CA TRP A 67 -2.84 11.12 -13.73
C TRP A 67 -3.22 10.55 -15.11
N ALA A 68 -3.17 9.23 -15.29
CA ALA A 68 -3.46 8.57 -16.56
C ALA A 68 -4.96 8.44 -16.89
N LEU A 69 -5.85 8.77 -15.95
CA LEU A 69 -7.31 8.62 -16.04
C LEU A 69 -8.06 9.95 -15.89
#